data_AF-A0A2T2VS01-F1
#
_entry.id   AF-A0A2T2VS01-F1
#
_cell.length_a   1.000
_cell.length_b   1.000
_cell.length_c   1.000
_cell.angle_alpha   90.00
_cell.angle_beta   90.00
_cell.angle_gamma   90.00
#
_symmetry.space_group_name_H-M   'P 1'
#
loop_
_entity.id
_entity.type
_entity.pdbx_description
1 polymer ?
#
loop_
_entity_poly.entity_id
_entity_poly.type
_entity_poly.pdbx_seq_one_letter_code
_entity_poly.pdbx_strand_id
1 'polypeptide(L)'
;MEVVNSYCTSAVNGTLSSLHKAYHDTQYGFKAKNDNELFGSLILEINQAGLSWDTILNKKDSIRKAYADFNIEAIAAFTEEDIETLLDNPGIIRMRGKITAIIHNANQILTLQKTAGSFENWLNENHPLAVDEWIKLFKKNFKFTGKEITKEFLMGNGYLEGAHEKGCPIYEKAIAAHPKWYIEKS
;
A
#
# COMPACT_ATOMS: atom_id res chain seq x y z
N MET A 1 28.65 -16.50 -0.55
CA MET A 1 27.69 -15.42 -0.22
C MET A 1 26.33 -16.05 -0.31
N GLU A 2 25.65 -16.30 0.81
CA GLU A 2 24.30 -16.86 0.75
C GLU A 2 23.44 -15.91 -0.08
N VAL A 3 22.83 -16.45 -1.13
CA VAL A 3 21.81 -15.71 -1.87
C VAL A 3 20.64 -15.58 -0.90
N VAL A 4 20.56 -14.43 -0.23
CA VAL A 4 19.36 -14.08 0.54
C VAL A 4 18.23 -14.10 -0.48
N ASN A 5 17.30 -15.05 -0.35
CA ASN A 5 16.14 -15.16 -1.22
C ASN A 5 15.17 -14.02 -0.88
N SER A 6 15.55 -12.79 -1.23
CA SER A 6 14.84 -11.56 -0.97
C SER A 6 13.86 -11.27 -2.11
N TYR A 7 12.88 -10.39 -1.84
CA TYR A 7 12.01 -9.89 -2.89
C TYR A 7 12.80 -9.18 -3.99
N CYS A 8 13.84 -8.41 -3.63
CA CYS A 8 14.73 -7.75 -4.59
C CYS A 8 15.40 -8.75 -5.53
N THR A 9 16.00 -9.81 -4.99
CA THR A 9 16.64 -10.85 -5.78
C THR A 9 15.65 -11.53 -6.72
N SER A 10 14.45 -11.85 -6.23
CA SER A 10 13.41 -12.51 -7.02
C SER A 10 12.83 -11.64 -8.13
N ALA A 11 12.63 -10.34 -7.86
CA ALA A 11 12.13 -9.38 -8.84
C ALA A 11 13.16 -9.05 -9.92
N VAL A 12 14.45 -9.02 -9.57
CA VAL A 12 15.54 -8.64 -10.48
C VAL A 12 15.99 -9.81 -11.35
N ASN A 13 16.13 -11.01 -10.79
CA ASN A 13 16.68 -12.16 -11.50
C ASN A 13 15.67 -12.85 -12.44
N GLY A 14 14.46 -12.30 -12.58
CA GLY A 14 13.43 -12.80 -13.49
C GLY A 14 12.76 -14.10 -13.03
N THR A 15 12.86 -14.44 -11.74
CA THR A 15 12.10 -15.57 -11.17
C THR A 15 10.62 -15.23 -10.97
N LEU A 16 10.31 -13.94 -10.85
CA LEU A 16 8.96 -13.39 -10.83
C LEU A 16 8.58 -12.76 -12.18
N SER A 17 7.27 -12.54 -12.37
CA SER A 17 6.74 -11.89 -13.58
C SER A 17 7.29 -10.47 -13.76
N SER A 18 7.24 -9.96 -15.00
CA SER A 18 7.68 -8.57 -15.31
C SER A 18 6.89 -7.51 -14.53
N LEU A 19 5.66 -7.82 -14.10
CA LEU A 19 4.85 -6.97 -13.21
C LEU A 19 5.54 -6.76 -11.86
N HIS A 20 6.14 -7.79 -11.28
CA HIS A 20 6.89 -7.66 -10.04
C HIS A 20 8.11 -6.76 -10.21
N LYS A 21 8.86 -6.90 -11.30
CA LYS A 21 10.00 -6.02 -11.58
C LYS A 21 9.58 -4.56 -11.74
N ALA A 22 8.51 -4.31 -12.48
CA ALA A 22 7.98 -2.95 -12.65
C ALA A 22 7.51 -2.35 -11.31
N TYR A 23 6.79 -3.12 -10.49
CA TYR A 23 6.36 -2.68 -9.16
C TYR A 23 7.55 -2.40 -8.23
N HIS A 24 8.51 -3.32 -8.17
CA HIS A 24 9.75 -3.17 -7.41
C HIS A 24 10.52 -1.91 -7.82
N ASP A 25 10.75 -1.70 -9.12
CA ASP A 25 11.65 -0.65 -9.62
C ASP A 25 11.08 0.77 -9.52
N THR A 26 9.76 0.91 -9.35
CA THR A 26 9.07 2.20 -9.51
C THR A 26 8.06 2.54 -8.42
N GLN A 27 7.66 1.59 -7.57
CA GLN A 27 6.55 1.78 -6.62
C GLN A 27 6.89 1.30 -5.21
N TYR A 28 7.40 0.08 -5.06
CA TYR A 28 7.72 -0.45 -3.73
C TYR A 28 8.89 0.29 -3.10
N GLY A 29 8.69 0.88 -1.92
CA GLY A 29 9.67 1.71 -1.23
C GLY A 29 9.71 3.16 -1.70
N PHE A 30 8.86 3.55 -2.65
CA PHE A 30 8.79 4.90 -3.19
C PHE A 30 7.55 5.63 -2.67
N LYS A 31 7.70 6.92 -2.43
CA LYS A 31 6.61 7.79 -2.02
C LYS A 31 5.47 7.75 -3.05
N ALA A 32 4.23 7.58 -2.59
CA ALA A 32 3.05 7.74 -3.42
C ALA A 32 2.94 9.18 -3.98
N LYS A 33 2.32 9.34 -5.15
CA LYS A 33 2.23 10.64 -5.84
C LYS A 33 1.26 11.62 -5.19
N ASN A 34 0.19 11.10 -4.58
CA ASN A 34 -0.87 11.84 -3.91
C ASN A 34 -1.65 10.90 -2.99
N ASP A 35 -2.61 11.44 -2.24
CA ASP A 35 -3.43 10.67 -1.29
C ASP A 35 -4.23 9.53 -1.94
N ASN A 36 -4.73 9.70 -3.17
CA ASN A 36 -5.46 8.64 -3.88
C ASN A 36 -4.54 7.46 -4.22
N GLU A 37 -3.32 7.71 -4.71
CA GLU A 37 -2.34 6.65 -4.95
C GLU A 37 -1.87 5.99 -3.65
N LEU A 38 -1.71 6.80 -2.59
CA LEU A 38 -1.37 6.30 -1.26
C LEU A 38 -2.47 5.38 -0.74
N PHE A 39 -3.73 5.79 -0.80
CA PHE A 39 -4.86 4.95 -0.42
C PHE A 39 -5.00 3.73 -1.33
N GLY A 40 -4.74 3.88 -2.62
CA GLY A 40 -4.67 2.78 -3.58
C GLY A 40 -3.68 1.70 -3.16
N SER A 41 -2.50 2.06 -2.67
CA SER A 41 -1.55 1.08 -2.13
C SER A 41 -2.12 0.33 -0.91
N LEU A 42 -2.81 1.01 0.01
CA LEU A 42 -3.48 0.38 1.14
C LEU A 42 -4.61 -0.57 0.69
N ILE A 43 -5.37 -0.19 -0.33
CA ILE A 43 -6.40 -1.05 -0.95
C ILE A 43 -5.75 -2.33 -1.48
N LEU A 44 -4.60 -2.24 -2.16
CA LEU A 44 -3.90 -3.43 -2.68
C LEU A 44 -3.44 -4.35 -1.54
N GLU A 45 -2.88 -3.81 -0.46
CA GLU A 45 -2.47 -4.59 0.71
C GLU A 45 -3.67 -5.26 1.42
N ILE A 46 -4.80 -4.56 1.56
CA ILE A 46 -6.03 -5.15 2.11
C ILE A 46 -6.52 -6.30 1.22
N ASN A 47 -6.47 -6.14 -0.10
CA ASN A 47 -6.87 -7.18 -1.04
C ASN A 47 -5.92 -8.37 -1.04
N GLN A 48 -4.63 -8.16 -0.77
CA GLN A 48 -3.61 -9.21 -0.66
C GLN A 48 -3.87 -10.22 0.45
N ALA A 49 -4.51 -9.84 1.56
CA ALA A 49 -4.68 -10.71 2.72
C ALA A 49 -5.25 -12.09 2.34
N GLY A 50 -4.45 -13.15 2.51
CA GLY A 50 -4.80 -14.53 2.14
C GLY A 50 -4.52 -14.94 0.69
N LEU A 51 -3.80 -14.12 -0.08
CA LEU A 51 -3.44 -14.35 -1.49
C LEU A 51 -1.96 -14.04 -1.74
N SER A 52 -1.45 -14.47 -2.89
CA SER A 52 -0.11 -14.07 -3.34
C SER A 52 -0.10 -12.62 -3.84
N TRP A 53 1.04 -11.92 -3.72
CA TRP A 53 1.17 -10.58 -4.32
C TRP A 53 1.09 -10.60 -5.86
N ASP A 54 1.55 -11.68 -6.50
CA ASP A 54 1.39 -11.88 -7.95
C ASP A 54 -0.09 -11.83 -8.36
N THR A 55 -0.98 -12.45 -7.57
CA THR A 55 -2.44 -12.36 -7.79
C THR A 55 -2.94 -10.91 -7.75
N ILE A 56 -2.40 -10.09 -6.84
CA ILE A 56 -2.78 -8.69 -6.71
C ILE A 56 -2.24 -7.86 -7.87
N LEU A 57 -0.97 -8.04 -8.25
CA LEU A 57 -0.38 -7.33 -9.38
C LEU A 57 -1.10 -7.65 -10.70
N ASN A 58 -1.47 -8.91 -10.95
CA ASN A 58 -2.26 -9.29 -12.12
C ASN A 58 -3.66 -8.69 -12.14
N LYS A 59 -4.26 -8.42 -10.97
CA LYS A 59 -5.59 -7.81 -10.85
C LYS A 59 -5.56 -6.30 -10.64
N LYS A 60 -4.38 -5.68 -10.54
CA LYS A 60 -4.22 -4.31 -10.07
C LYS A 60 -5.01 -3.30 -10.89
N ASP A 61 -4.99 -3.39 -12.22
CA ASP A 61 -5.71 -2.46 -13.08
C ASP A 61 -7.23 -2.64 -12.96
N SER A 62 -7.71 -3.88 -12.79
CA SER A 62 -9.12 -4.15 -12.51
C SER A 62 -9.54 -3.63 -11.14
N ILE A 63 -8.70 -3.80 -10.11
CA ILE A 63 -8.92 -3.26 -8.76
C ILE A 63 -8.99 -1.73 -8.82
N ARG A 64 -8.05 -1.07 -9.50
CA ARG A 64 -8.03 0.38 -9.67
C ARG A 64 -9.34 0.90 -10.25
N LYS A 65 -9.78 0.32 -11.38
CA LYS A 65 -11.02 0.71 -12.04
C LYS A 65 -12.24 0.47 -11.16
N ALA A 66 -12.30 -0.67 -10.48
CA ALA A 66 -13.41 -1.03 -9.60
C ALA A 66 -13.55 -0.06 -8.42
N TYR A 67 -12.43 0.43 -7.87
CA TYR A 67 -12.41 1.41 -6.80
C TYR A 67 -12.23 2.83 -7.33
N ALA A 68 -12.93 3.20 -8.41
CA ALA A 68 -12.99 4.57 -8.95
C ALA A 68 -11.62 5.26 -9.10
N ASP A 69 -10.65 4.55 -9.68
CA ASP A 69 -9.26 5.01 -9.84
C ASP A 69 -8.60 5.46 -8.52
N PHE A 70 -8.97 4.78 -7.43
CA PHE A 70 -8.57 5.05 -6.05
C PHE A 70 -9.00 6.42 -5.51
N ASN A 71 -10.00 7.05 -6.12
CA ASN A 71 -10.54 8.30 -5.62
C ASN A 71 -11.20 8.11 -4.24
N ILE A 72 -10.58 8.69 -3.20
CA ILE A 72 -11.03 8.54 -1.81
C ILE A 72 -12.47 9.03 -1.62
N GLU A 73 -12.83 10.19 -2.18
CA GLU A 73 -14.17 10.77 -2.05
C GLU A 73 -15.23 9.88 -2.72
N ALA A 74 -14.93 9.38 -3.92
CA ALA A 74 -15.84 8.51 -4.65
C ALA A 74 -16.06 7.19 -3.89
N ILE A 75 -14.98 6.55 -3.41
CA ILE A 75 -15.07 5.30 -2.65
C ILE A 75 -15.82 5.51 -1.33
N ALA A 76 -15.61 6.64 -0.65
CA ALA A 76 -16.30 6.95 0.59
C ALA A 76 -17.82 7.08 0.39
N ALA A 77 -18.27 7.44 -0.82
CA ALA A 77 -19.66 7.58 -1.21
C ALA A 77 -20.30 6.29 -1.76
N PHE A 78 -19.54 5.18 -1.86
CA PHE A 78 -20.10 3.90 -2.31
C PHE A 78 -21.25 3.43 -1.41
N THR A 79 -22.29 2.95 -2.07
CA THR A 79 -23.55 2.49 -1.50
C THR A 79 -23.59 0.96 -1.41
N GLU A 80 -24.68 0.40 -0.88
CA GLU A 80 -24.88 -1.05 -0.90
C GLU A 80 -24.97 -1.61 -2.33
N GLU A 81 -25.53 -0.86 -3.28
CA GLU A 81 -25.60 -1.26 -4.69
C GLU A 81 -24.21 -1.34 -5.33
N ASP A 82 -23.31 -0.42 -4.98
CA ASP A 82 -21.91 -0.48 -5.40
C ASP A 82 -21.21 -1.71 -4.80
N ILE A 83 -21.51 -2.06 -3.55
CA ILE A 83 -20.97 -3.27 -2.91
C ILE A 83 -21.43 -4.53 -3.66
N GLU A 84 -22.71 -4.66 -4.00
CA GLU A 84 -23.20 -5.79 -4.79
C GLU A 84 -22.52 -5.84 -6.17
N THR A 85 -22.40 -4.69 -6.83
CA THR A 85 -21.72 -4.58 -8.13
C THR A 85 -20.26 -5.04 -8.05
N LEU A 86 -19.56 -4.67 -6.98
CA LEU A 86 -18.18 -5.11 -6.72
C LEU A 86 -18.11 -6.61 -6.41
N LEU A 87 -19.09 -7.16 -5.70
CA LEU A 87 -19.16 -8.59 -5.42
C LEU A 87 -19.41 -9.44 -6.65
N ASP A 88 -20.01 -8.89 -7.70
CA ASP A 88 -20.19 -9.58 -8.97
C ASP A 88 -19.00 -9.44 -9.93
N ASN A 89 -18.06 -8.54 -9.64
CA ASN A 89 -16.92 -8.26 -10.52
C ASN A 89 -15.80 -9.34 -10.41
N PRO A 90 -15.58 -10.19 -11.43
CA PRO A 90 -14.54 -11.23 -11.39
C PRO A 90 -13.11 -10.66 -11.49
N GLY A 91 -12.98 -9.39 -11.88
CA GLY A 91 -11.71 -8.68 -11.96
C GLY A 91 -11.07 -8.41 -10.60
N ILE A 92 -11.83 -8.46 -9.50
CA ILE A 92 -11.34 -8.15 -8.15
C ILE A 92 -11.48 -9.32 -7.17
N ILE A 93 -11.13 -9.06 -5.90
CA ILE A 93 -11.28 -10.01 -4.81
C ILE A 93 -12.67 -9.81 -4.20
N ARG A 94 -13.57 -10.74 -4.49
CA ARG A 94 -15.00 -10.68 -4.14
C ARG A 94 -15.23 -11.07 -2.68
N MET A 95 -14.81 -10.21 -1.76
CA MET A 95 -14.96 -10.40 -0.32
C MET A 95 -15.65 -9.19 0.30
N ARG A 96 -16.92 -9.35 0.70
CA ARG A 96 -17.73 -8.26 1.27
C ARG A 96 -17.02 -7.54 2.41
N GLY A 97 -16.38 -8.29 3.32
CA GLY A 97 -15.65 -7.70 4.45
C GLY A 97 -14.47 -6.81 4.05
N LYS A 98 -13.77 -7.11 2.95
CA LYS A 98 -12.69 -6.26 2.44
C LYS A 98 -13.24 -4.99 1.77
N ILE A 99 -14.30 -5.15 0.97
CA ILE A 99 -14.97 -4.04 0.29
C ILE A 99 -15.50 -3.03 1.31
N THR A 100 -16.26 -3.49 2.31
CA THR A 100 -16.83 -2.61 3.35
C THR A 100 -15.74 -1.97 4.21
N ALA A 101 -14.64 -2.67 4.46
CA ALA A 101 -13.48 -2.09 5.15
C ALA A 101 -12.81 -0.97 4.34
N ILE A 102 -12.68 -1.13 3.02
CA ILE A 102 -12.14 -0.10 2.13
C ILE A 102 -13.03 1.15 2.15
N ILE A 103 -14.35 1.00 2.05
CA ILE A 103 -15.31 2.12 2.13
C ILE A 103 -15.22 2.83 3.49
N HIS A 104 -15.14 2.06 4.59
CA HIS A 104 -14.91 2.62 5.92
C HIS A 104 -13.59 3.41 5.99
N ASN A 105 -12.50 2.84 5.48
CA ASN A 105 -11.19 3.47 5.52
C ASN A 105 -11.15 4.77 4.70
N ALA A 106 -11.83 4.81 3.55
CA ALA A 106 -11.98 6.03 2.76
C ALA A 106 -12.66 7.15 3.57
N ASN A 107 -13.77 6.83 4.26
CA ASN A 107 -14.45 7.78 5.15
C ASN A 107 -13.57 8.25 6.32
N GLN A 108 -12.74 7.36 6.88
CA GLN A 108 -11.78 7.73 7.93
C GLN A 108 -10.70 8.66 7.38
N ILE A 109 -10.17 8.39 6.19
CA ILE A 109 -9.19 9.28 5.54
C ILE A 109 -9.78 10.67 5.29
N LEU A 110 -11.02 10.78 4.78
CA LEU A 110 -11.69 12.09 4.63
C LEU A 110 -11.80 12.85 5.96
N THR A 111 -11.96 12.14 7.08
CA THR A 111 -11.98 12.76 8.40
C THR A 111 -10.60 13.26 8.81
N LEU A 112 -9.54 12.46 8.58
CA LEU A 112 -8.15 12.84 8.86
C LEU A 112 -7.71 14.04 8.01
N GLN A 113 -8.12 14.10 6.74
CA GLN A 113 -7.81 15.20 5.84
C GLN A 113 -8.35 16.55 6.35
N LYS A 114 -9.44 16.56 7.12
CA LYS A 114 -9.96 17.81 7.73
C LYS A 114 -9.03 18.39 8.78
N THR A 115 -8.23 17.57 9.45
CA THR A 115 -7.33 18.02 10.53
C THR A 115 -5.88 18.10 10.11
N ALA A 116 -5.39 17.11 9.34
CA ALA A 116 -3.99 17.03 8.89
C ALA A 116 -3.78 17.62 7.48
N GLY A 117 -4.85 17.97 6.78
CA GLY A 117 -4.82 18.48 5.40
C GLY A 117 -4.67 17.41 4.33
N SER A 118 -4.00 16.28 4.62
CA SER A 118 -3.87 15.13 3.71
C SER A 118 -3.64 13.82 4.48
N PHE A 119 -3.88 12.67 3.84
CA PHE A 119 -3.55 11.36 4.40
C PHE A 119 -2.03 11.21 4.56
N GLU A 120 -1.26 11.67 3.58
CA GLU A 120 0.19 11.74 3.68
C GLU A 120 0.65 12.59 4.88
N ASN A 121 0.07 13.78 5.08
CA ASN A 121 0.44 14.64 6.20
C ASN A 121 0.11 13.98 7.53
N TRP A 122 -1.01 13.29 7.63
CA TRP A 122 -1.32 12.52 8.83
C TRP A 122 -0.26 11.45 9.11
N LEU A 123 0.26 10.75 8.10
CA LEU A 123 1.40 9.84 8.31
C LEU A 123 2.65 10.59 8.74
N ASN A 124 2.95 11.74 8.13
CA ASN A 124 4.10 12.57 8.47
C ASN A 124 4.07 13.11 9.91
N GLU A 125 2.90 13.56 10.39
CA GLU A 125 2.70 14.06 11.75
C GLU A 125 2.94 12.99 12.82
N ASN A 126 2.70 11.73 12.47
CA ASN A 126 2.94 10.61 13.37
C ASN A 126 4.38 10.07 13.23
N HIS A 127 5.02 10.22 12.07
CA HIS A 127 6.37 9.71 11.85
C HIS A 127 7.44 10.51 12.63
N PRO A 128 8.42 9.86 13.29
CA PRO A 128 8.64 8.42 13.35
C PRO A 128 7.89 7.74 14.51
N LEU A 129 7.36 6.54 14.26
CA LEU A 129 6.86 5.62 15.29
C LEU A 129 7.56 4.26 15.21
N ALA A 130 7.61 3.55 16.33
CA ALA A 130 7.97 2.14 16.32
C ALA A 130 6.90 1.31 15.59
N VAL A 131 7.29 0.16 15.03
CA VAL A 131 6.37 -0.72 14.26
C VAL A 131 5.12 -1.10 15.05
N ASP A 132 5.24 -1.43 16.33
CA ASP A 132 4.09 -1.80 17.16
C ASP A 132 3.15 -0.61 17.44
N GLU A 133 3.67 0.62 17.45
CA GLU A 133 2.89 1.84 17.60
C GLU A 133 2.14 2.17 16.32
N TRP A 134 2.79 2.01 15.16
CA TRP A 134 2.13 2.09 13.85
C TRP A 134 0.96 1.11 13.75
N ILE A 135 1.17 -0.14 14.14
CA ILE A 135 0.11 -1.17 14.11
C ILE A 135 -1.06 -0.77 15.02
N LYS A 136 -0.79 -0.25 16.22
CA LYS A 136 -1.84 0.24 17.12
C LYS A 136 -2.59 1.42 16.51
N LEU A 137 -1.87 2.37 15.93
CA LEU A 137 -2.45 3.56 15.30
C LEU A 137 -3.35 3.19 14.12
N PHE A 138 -2.89 2.30 13.24
CA PHE A 138 -3.68 1.85 12.10
C PHE A 138 -4.93 1.08 12.55
N LYS A 139 -4.81 0.12 13.48
CA LYS A 139 -5.97 -0.62 14.01
C LYS A 139 -7.00 0.27 14.70
N LYS A 140 -6.57 1.40 15.29
CA LYS A 140 -7.46 2.36 15.92
C LYS A 140 -8.29 3.14 14.89
N ASN A 141 -7.70 3.46 13.74
CA ASN A 141 -8.31 4.34 12.74
C ASN A 141 -8.91 3.60 11.54
N PHE A 142 -8.47 2.38 11.26
CA PHE A 142 -8.80 1.67 10.02
C PHE A 142 -9.23 0.21 10.28
N LYS A 143 -9.90 -0.38 9.29
CA LYS A 143 -10.32 -1.77 9.23
C LYS A 143 -9.43 -2.55 8.29
N PHE A 144 -9.25 -3.84 8.57
CA PHE A 144 -8.37 -4.74 7.80
C PHE A 144 -6.92 -4.26 7.74
N THR A 145 -6.43 -3.56 8.76
CA THR A 145 -5.03 -3.11 8.85
C THR A 145 -4.30 -3.87 9.95
N GLY A 146 -4.17 -5.19 9.75
CA GLY A 146 -3.40 -6.07 10.63
C GLY A 146 -1.90 -5.75 10.61
N LYS A 147 -1.11 -6.55 11.35
CA LYS A 147 0.35 -6.38 11.44
C LYS A 147 1.02 -6.34 10.06
N GLU A 148 0.80 -7.39 9.26
CA GLU A 148 1.49 -7.52 7.96
C GLU A 148 1.05 -6.41 6.98
N ILE A 149 -0.25 -6.16 6.85
CA ILE A 149 -0.79 -5.09 5.99
C ILE A 149 -0.22 -3.73 6.36
N THR A 150 -0.19 -3.40 7.66
CA THR A 150 0.36 -2.11 8.12
C THR A 150 1.85 -1.99 7.79
N LYS A 151 2.61 -3.06 8.03
CA LYS A 151 4.05 -3.08 7.75
C LYS A 151 4.34 -2.95 6.26
N GLU A 152 3.70 -3.75 5.42
CA GLU A 152 3.91 -3.73 3.96
C GLU A 152 3.47 -2.40 3.35
N PHE A 153 2.34 -1.83 3.81
CA PHE A 153 1.92 -0.50 3.39
C PHE A 153 2.97 0.57 3.73
N LEU A 154 3.46 0.61 4.97
CA LEU A 154 4.41 1.64 5.40
C LEU A 154 5.78 1.46 4.75
N MET A 155 6.25 0.23 4.61
CA MET A 155 7.50 -0.10 3.90
C MET A 155 7.39 0.22 2.41
N GLY A 156 6.29 -0.17 1.78
CA GLY A 156 5.99 0.11 0.37
C GLY A 156 5.90 1.59 0.05
N ASN A 157 5.56 2.44 1.01
CA ASN A 157 5.49 3.91 0.85
C ASN A 157 6.68 4.65 1.49
N GLY A 158 7.73 3.94 1.91
CA GLY A 158 8.99 4.56 2.37
C GLY A 158 8.96 5.12 3.80
N TYR A 159 8.01 4.74 4.64
CA TYR A 159 7.96 5.09 6.07
C TYR A 159 8.74 4.10 6.96
N LEU A 160 8.89 2.85 6.52
CA LEU A 160 9.70 1.84 7.16
C LEU A 160 10.82 1.36 6.23
N GLU A 161 11.97 1.04 6.80
CA GLU A 161 13.08 0.38 6.09
C GLU A 161 12.68 -1.06 5.69
N GLY A 162 13.28 -1.56 4.61
CA GLY A 162 13.19 -2.96 4.21
C GLY A 162 12.70 -3.20 2.78
N ALA A 163 12.21 -2.17 2.09
CA ALA A 163 11.70 -2.31 0.72
C ALA A 163 12.80 -2.72 -0.27
N HIS A 164 14.02 -2.21 -0.08
CA HIS A 164 15.20 -2.52 -0.88
C HIS A 164 16.39 -2.82 0.03
N GLU A 165 17.01 -3.98 -0.17
CA GLU A 165 18.27 -4.33 0.51
C GLU A 165 19.46 -3.59 -0.13
N LYS A 166 20.57 -3.41 0.61
CA LYS A 166 21.76 -2.69 0.12
C LYS A 166 22.36 -3.24 -1.18
N GLY A 167 22.16 -4.54 -1.44
CA GLY A 167 22.60 -5.19 -2.68
C GLY A 167 21.62 -5.04 -3.85
N CYS A 168 20.46 -4.42 -3.64
CA CYS A 168 19.46 -4.20 -4.68
C CYS A 168 20.02 -3.24 -5.76
N PRO A 169 19.90 -3.55 -7.06
CA PRO A 169 20.37 -2.68 -8.14
C PRO A 169 19.75 -1.28 -8.15
N ILE A 170 18.58 -1.10 -7.52
CA ILE A 170 17.92 0.19 -7.40
C ILE A 170 17.99 0.77 -5.99
N TYR A 171 18.83 0.22 -5.09
CA TYR A 171 18.96 0.71 -3.72
C TYR A 171 19.31 2.21 -3.69
N GLU A 172 20.34 2.62 -4.43
CA GLU A 172 20.75 4.03 -4.52
C GLU A 172 19.63 4.93 -5.06
N LYS A 173 18.84 4.43 -6.02
CA LYS A 173 17.67 5.15 -6.53
C LYS A 173 16.58 5.29 -5.46
N ALA A 174 16.35 4.25 -4.66
CA ALA A 174 15.38 4.28 -3.57
C ALA A 174 15.82 5.26 -2.48
N ILE A 175 17.10 5.30 -2.12
CA ILE A 175 17.67 6.27 -1.17
C ILE A 175 17.58 7.70 -1.71
N ALA A 176 17.94 7.92 -2.98
CA ALA A 176 17.83 9.22 -3.63
C ALA A 176 16.39 9.74 -3.78
N ALA A 177 15.38 8.87 -3.58
CA ALA A 177 13.97 9.27 -3.48
C ALA A 177 13.59 9.81 -2.09
N HIS A 178 14.56 9.92 -1.17
CA HIS A 178 14.41 10.44 0.20
C HIS A 178 13.26 9.78 0.99
N PRO A 179 13.29 8.45 1.18
CA PRO A 179 12.26 7.77 1.96
C PRO A 179 12.32 8.25 3.41
N LYS A 180 11.16 8.36 4.06
CA LYS A 180 11.00 8.95 5.40
C LYS A 180 11.78 8.22 6.50
N TRP A 181 12.05 6.93 6.34
CA TRP A 181 12.88 6.18 7.29
C TRP A 181 14.37 6.53 7.19
N TYR A 182 14.82 7.08 6.06
CA TYR A 182 16.23 7.39 5.83
C TYR A 182 16.53 8.85 6.22
N ILE A 183 17.34 9.00 7.26
CA ILE A 183 17.91 10.29 7.66
C ILE A 183 19.38 10.27 7.22
N GLU A 184 19.75 11.13 6.28
CA GLU A 184 21.15 11.31 5.89
C GLU A 184 21.97 11.65 7.13
N LYS A 185 22.97 10.80 7.44
CA LYS A 185 23.96 11.16 8.44
C LYS A 185 24.83 12.26 7.83
N SER A 186 24.75 13.44 8.43
CA SER A 186 25.66 14.57 8.16
C SER A 186 27.09 14.22 8.56
#